data_AF-A0A534ICV9-F1
#
_entry.id   AF-A0A534ICV9-F1
#
_cell.length_a   1.000
_cell.length_b   1.000
_cell.length_c   1.000
_cell.angle_alpha   90.00
_cell.angle_beta   90.00
_cell.angle_gamma   90.00
#
_symmetry.space_group_name_H-M   'P 1'
#
loop_
_entity.id
_entity.type
_entity.pdbx_description
1 polymer ?
#
loop_
_entity_poly.entity_id
_entity_poly.type
_entity_poly.pdbx_seq_one_letter_code
_entity_poly.pdbx_strand_id
1 'polypeptide(L)'
;GAGTNLVYATYLGGSRADYGKSIAVDATGNVFFTGATYSNETTFPLTPGAFDTTYNGGVFYPEPESVGGDAFVAKLDATGSTLLYATYLGGGGGEYGQSIALDAGGNAYVAGATYSNETTFPVTPGAFYTTFNGTLDAFTAKLDMTSVEITVDTTPAALQLLVDGTGVTAPYTFWCGPDSPVNIRATTPQGIYTFANWSDAGAQTHDIVCNAPATITATFTTQYNVTFLTSPPGRGIALDGTPRNAPYSFWCADGSGHTLSVASPQMAGYTRYVFDSWSDGGAATHGITCSSAGNYTATFSMEYLILIDTTPAGLQFTLSGSTYTAPYDFWCAANSTRQIGVPPSQRDSAAGAFKSWSDGGAVSHTITCTAPGTILGSFENSASTTGTSGVPLWAWTILFAADALIIVVVLLRRRRRRDGAPPSGHNGEAPPS
;
A
#
# COMPACT_ATOMS: atom_id res chain seq x y z
N GLY A 1 33.41 -19.37 -52.53
CA GLY A 1 32.87 -20.73 -52.61
C GLY A 1 32.31 -20.96 -54.01
N ALA A 2 32.40 -22.17 -54.54
CA ALA A 2 31.74 -22.52 -55.80
C ALA A 2 30.21 -22.55 -55.56
N GLY A 3 29.44 -21.76 -56.31
CA GLY A 3 27.99 -21.62 -56.15
C GLY A 3 27.22 -22.85 -56.68
N THR A 4 27.31 -23.98 -55.99
CA THR A 4 26.69 -25.25 -56.42
C THR A 4 25.34 -25.53 -55.75
N ASN A 5 24.85 -24.66 -54.87
CA ASN A 5 23.56 -24.83 -54.18
C ASN A 5 22.80 -23.50 -54.06
N LEU A 6 21.49 -23.53 -54.32
CA LEU A 6 20.57 -22.42 -54.04
C LEU A 6 20.23 -22.46 -52.54
N VAL A 7 20.65 -21.45 -51.77
CA VAL A 7 20.41 -21.41 -50.31
C VAL A 7 18.95 -21.10 -50.01
N TYR A 8 18.41 -20.04 -50.60
CA TYR A 8 16.98 -19.72 -50.59
C TYR A 8 16.61 -18.86 -51.81
N ALA A 9 15.32 -18.84 -52.15
CA ALA A 9 14.70 -17.89 -53.05
C ALA A 9 13.24 -17.70 -52.58
N THR A 10 12.75 -16.47 -52.62
CA THR A 10 11.38 -16.13 -52.18
C THR A 10 10.81 -14.99 -53.03
N TYR A 11 9.51 -14.75 -52.91
CA TYR A 11 8.81 -13.60 -53.50
C TYR A 11 8.44 -12.60 -52.40
N LEU A 12 8.55 -11.31 -52.70
CA LEU A 12 7.97 -10.23 -51.89
C LEU A 12 7.19 -9.30 -52.81
N GLY A 13 5.91 -9.10 -52.52
CA GLY A 13 5.01 -8.30 -53.34
C GLY A 13 3.55 -8.47 -52.90
N GLY A 14 2.65 -7.72 -53.51
CA GLY A 14 1.22 -7.77 -53.27
C GLY A 14 0.41 -8.10 -54.52
N SER A 15 -0.76 -7.46 -54.65
CA SER A 15 -1.71 -7.77 -55.72
C SER A 15 -1.42 -7.10 -57.07
N ARG A 16 -0.41 -6.23 -57.15
CA ARG A 16 -0.03 -5.47 -58.35
C ARG A 16 1.44 -5.72 -58.68
N ALA A 17 2.00 -4.95 -59.60
CA ALA A 17 3.41 -5.07 -59.96
C ALA A 17 4.28 -4.59 -58.80
N ASP A 18 5.34 -5.34 -58.48
CA ASP A 18 6.32 -4.97 -57.47
C ASP A 18 7.72 -5.28 -58.02
N TYR A 19 8.61 -4.29 -57.95
CA TYR A 19 9.91 -4.33 -58.60
C TYR A 19 11.02 -4.18 -57.57
N GLY A 20 11.81 -5.23 -57.34
CA GLY A 20 13.09 -5.13 -56.63
C GLY A 20 14.16 -4.47 -57.50
N LYS A 21 14.92 -3.52 -56.95
CA LYS A 21 15.96 -2.76 -57.67
C LYS A 21 17.36 -2.93 -57.10
N SER A 22 17.49 -2.94 -55.78
CA SER A 22 18.78 -3.05 -55.11
C SER A 22 18.65 -3.85 -53.82
N ILE A 23 19.77 -4.44 -53.40
CA ILE A 23 19.90 -5.27 -52.22
C ILE A 23 21.15 -4.84 -51.44
N ALA A 24 21.09 -4.93 -50.11
CA ALA A 24 22.23 -4.85 -49.21
C ALA A 24 22.11 -5.96 -48.15
N VAL A 25 23.23 -6.41 -47.60
CA VAL A 25 23.27 -7.50 -46.61
C VAL A 25 24.02 -7.02 -45.38
N ASP A 26 23.43 -7.18 -44.20
CA ASP A 26 24.09 -6.80 -42.94
C ASP A 26 25.11 -7.85 -42.47
N ALA A 27 25.85 -7.53 -41.40
CA ALA A 27 26.88 -8.42 -40.87
C ALA A 27 26.32 -9.76 -40.30
N THR A 28 25.02 -9.81 -40.01
CA THR A 28 24.32 -11.01 -39.53
C THR A 28 23.71 -11.83 -40.67
N GLY A 29 23.79 -11.34 -41.91
CA GLY A 29 23.27 -11.98 -43.10
C GLY A 29 21.83 -11.61 -43.44
N ASN A 30 21.18 -10.71 -42.69
CA ASN A 30 19.83 -10.25 -43.05
C ASN A 30 19.90 -9.43 -44.34
N VAL A 31 18.86 -9.57 -45.14
CA VAL A 31 18.82 -9.01 -46.49
C VAL A 31 17.86 -7.83 -46.54
N PHE A 32 18.41 -6.68 -46.86
CA PHE A 32 17.67 -5.45 -47.12
C PHE A 32 17.50 -5.27 -48.61
N PHE A 33 16.32 -4.84 -49.04
CA PHE A 33 16.10 -4.51 -50.44
C PHE A 33 15.10 -3.39 -50.59
N THR A 34 15.26 -2.68 -51.70
CA THR A 34 14.40 -1.56 -52.08
C THR A 34 13.95 -1.70 -53.52
N GLY A 35 12.92 -0.93 -53.86
CA GLY A 35 12.23 -1.08 -55.12
C GLY A 35 11.08 -0.10 -55.26
N ALA A 36 10.12 -0.48 -56.10
CA ALA A 36 8.82 0.18 -56.20
C ALA A 36 7.70 -0.86 -56.12
N THR A 37 6.64 -0.53 -55.41
CA THR A 37 5.43 -1.35 -55.25
C THR A 37 4.23 -0.56 -55.69
N TYR A 38 3.35 -1.20 -56.44
CA TYR A 38 2.07 -0.64 -56.87
C TYR A 38 0.91 -1.25 -56.08
N SER A 39 1.24 -2.16 -55.17
CA SER A 39 0.33 -2.88 -54.31
C SER A 39 0.01 -2.01 -53.10
N ASN A 40 -1.26 -1.99 -52.68
CA ASN A 40 -1.69 -1.27 -51.49
C ASN A 40 -1.42 -2.07 -50.21
N GLU A 41 -1.59 -1.41 -49.06
CA GLU A 41 -1.38 -1.95 -47.71
C GLU A 41 -2.22 -3.19 -47.37
N THR A 42 -3.30 -3.45 -48.11
CA THR A 42 -4.09 -4.69 -47.90
C THR A 42 -3.44 -5.94 -48.49
N THR A 43 -2.47 -5.78 -49.39
CA THR A 43 -1.87 -6.91 -50.12
C THR A 43 -0.35 -6.92 -50.10
N PHE A 44 0.31 -5.77 -50.01
CA PHE A 44 1.75 -5.72 -49.82
C PHE A 44 2.11 -6.15 -48.39
N PRO A 45 3.11 -7.02 -48.18
CA PRO A 45 3.46 -7.52 -46.86
C PRO A 45 4.21 -6.45 -46.06
N LEU A 46 3.48 -5.66 -45.28
CA LEU A 46 4.03 -4.65 -44.37
C LEU A 46 4.20 -5.21 -42.96
N THR A 47 5.12 -4.64 -42.18
CA THR A 47 5.24 -4.96 -40.75
C THR A 47 4.48 -3.95 -39.90
N PRO A 48 3.73 -4.37 -38.86
CA PRO A 48 3.09 -3.45 -37.93
C PRO A 48 4.08 -2.45 -37.33
N GLY A 49 3.68 -1.18 -37.23
CA GLY A 49 4.52 -0.11 -36.68
C GLY A 49 5.68 0.36 -37.55
N ALA A 50 5.76 -0.08 -38.82
CA ALA A 50 6.72 0.44 -39.78
C ALA A 50 6.56 1.95 -40.05
N PHE A 51 7.60 2.58 -40.61
CA PHE A 51 7.65 4.03 -40.85
C PHE A 51 6.42 4.58 -41.59
N ASP A 52 6.00 3.91 -42.67
CA ASP A 52 4.79 4.20 -43.41
C ASP A 52 4.10 2.89 -43.81
N THR A 53 2.86 2.73 -43.36
CA THR A 53 2.01 1.57 -43.63
C THR A 53 0.85 1.89 -44.56
N THR A 54 0.85 3.06 -45.20
CA THR A 54 -0.20 3.50 -46.12
C THR A 54 0.39 3.62 -47.52
N TYR A 55 -0.25 3.00 -48.52
CA TYR A 55 0.16 3.21 -49.89
C TYR A 55 -0.34 4.58 -50.36
N ASN A 56 0.58 5.51 -50.55
CA ASN A 56 0.25 6.86 -50.97
C ASN A 56 0.07 6.93 -52.49
N GLY A 57 0.86 6.15 -53.23
CA GLY A 57 0.83 6.01 -54.67
C GLY A 57 0.90 7.36 -55.38
N GLY A 58 0.46 7.39 -56.64
CA GLY A 58 0.28 8.66 -57.32
C GLY A 58 0.33 8.52 -58.83
N VAL A 59 0.91 9.53 -59.48
CA VAL A 59 1.15 9.56 -60.92
C VAL A 59 2.63 9.86 -61.18
N PHE A 60 3.22 9.27 -62.22
CA PHE A 60 4.60 9.59 -62.62
C PHE A 60 4.66 10.86 -63.45
N TYR A 61 3.58 11.23 -64.14
CA TYR A 61 3.50 12.46 -64.93
C TYR A 61 2.04 12.93 -64.92
N PRO A 62 1.72 14.18 -65.27
CA PRO A 62 0.33 14.67 -65.36
C PRO A 62 -0.52 13.99 -66.46
N GLU A 63 -0.12 12.80 -66.92
CA GLU A 63 -0.88 11.99 -67.85
C GLU A 63 -1.97 11.20 -67.09
N PRO A 64 -3.24 11.25 -67.54
CA PRO A 64 -4.40 10.72 -66.81
C PRO A 64 -4.41 9.19 -66.61
N GLU A 65 -3.41 8.46 -67.14
CA GLU A 65 -3.32 7.00 -67.05
C GLU A 65 -2.03 6.49 -66.41
N SER A 66 -1.11 7.37 -65.98
CA SER A 66 0.12 6.91 -65.31
C SER A 66 -0.18 6.54 -63.85
N VAL A 67 0.01 5.27 -63.50
CA VAL A 67 -0.08 4.83 -62.09
C VAL A 67 1.34 4.87 -61.52
N GLY A 68 1.53 5.64 -60.46
CA GLY A 68 2.75 5.72 -59.65
C GLY A 68 2.71 4.72 -58.49
N GLY A 69 3.80 4.01 -58.26
CA GLY A 69 3.98 3.19 -57.06
C GLY A 69 4.81 3.91 -56.00
N ASP A 70 4.80 3.42 -54.76
CA ASP A 70 5.68 3.94 -53.71
C ASP A 70 7.01 3.19 -53.76
N ALA A 71 8.10 3.85 -53.37
CA ALA A 71 9.28 3.09 -53.02
C ALA A 71 9.00 2.26 -51.77
N PHE A 72 9.73 1.16 -51.58
CA PHE A 72 9.64 0.39 -50.34
C PHE A 72 11.03 0.05 -49.81
N VAL A 73 11.09 -0.26 -48.52
CA VAL A 73 12.25 -0.88 -47.88
C VAL A 73 11.77 -2.12 -47.15
N ALA A 74 12.40 -3.24 -47.43
CA ALA A 74 12.11 -4.51 -46.77
C ALA A 74 13.39 -5.15 -46.23
N LYS A 75 13.27 -5.87 -45.11
CA LYS A 75 14.32 -6.64 -44.45
C LYS A 75 13.85 -8.07 -44.23
N LEU A 76 14.52 -9.04 -44.82
CA LEU A 76 14.34 -10.47 -44.53
C LEU A 76 15.42 -10.96 -43.56
N ASP A 77 15.09 -11.97 -42.76
CA ASP A 77 16.09 -12.73 -41.99
C ASP A 77 17.13 -13.40 -42.91
N ALA A 78 18.27 -13.82 -42.34
CA ALA A 78 19.36 -14.45 -43.09
C ALA A 78 18.97 -15.76 -43.80
N THR A 79 17.87 -16.39 -43.39
CA THR A 79 17.32 -17.60 -44.00
C THR A 79 16.31 -17.31 -45.12
N GLY A 80 15.89 -16.05 -45.30
CA GLY A 80 14.88 -15.63 -46.27
C GLY A 80 13.46 -16.12 -45.93
N SER A 81 13.24 -16.58 -44.70
CA SER A 81 11.98 -17.18 -44.23
C SER A 81 11.05 -16.20 -43.52
N THR A 82 11.60 -15.13 -42.96
CA THR A 82 10.84 -14.17 -42.13
C THR A 82 11.05 -12.75 -42.64
N LEU A 83 9.96 -12.01 -42.81
CA LEU A 83 9.99 -10.57 -43.04
C LEU A 83 10.11 -9.85 -41.70
N LEU A 84 11.27 -9.26 -41.46
CA LEU A 84 11.62 -8.55 -40.22
C LEU A 84 11.15 -7.09 -40.22
N TYR A 85 11.09 -6.47 -41.39
CA TYR A 85 10.63 -5.10 -41.58
C TYR A 85 10.14 -4.88 -43.01
N ALA A 86 9.05 -4.14 -43.19
CA ALA A 86 8.64 -3.63 -44.49
C ALA A 86 7.82 -2.35 -44.35
N THR A 87 8.19 -1.32 -45.11
CA THR A 87 7.56 0.01 -45.14
C THR A 87 7.43 0.51 -46.56
N TYR A 88 6.44 1.37 -46.80
CA TYR A 88 6.50 2.30 -47.92
C TYR A 88 7.45 3.45 -47.63
N LEU A 89 7.88 4.13 -48.68
CA LEU A 89 8.67 5.35 -48.67
C LEU A 89 8.25 6.18 -49.89
N GLY A 90 7.31 7.11 -49.69
CA GLY A 90 6.72 7.85 -50.80
C GLY A 90 5.89 9.05 -50.35
N GLY A 91 5.24 9.68 -51.33
CA GLY A 91 4.31 10.80 -51.14
C GLY A 91 3.13 10.67 -52.09
N GLY A 92 2.50 11.79 -52.49
CA GLY A 92 1.31 11.74 -53.38
C GLY A 92 1.60 11.50 -54.88
N GLY A 93 2.87 11.35 -55.26
CA GLY A 93 3.36 11.04 -56.60
C GLY A 93 4.00 9.66 -56.66
N GLY A 94 4.52 9.25 -57.82
CA GLY A 94 5.27 8.00 -57.90
C GLY A 94 6.68 8.08 -57.30
N GLU A 95 7.19 6.98 -56.77
CA GLU A 95 8.56 6.84 -56.26
C GLU A 95 9.24 5.56 -56.71
N TYR A 96 10.57 5.63 -56.80
CA TYR A 96 11.41 4.45 -57.03
C TYR A 96 12.60 4.45 -56.09
N GLY A 97 12.71 3.44 -55.23
CA GLY A 97 13.95 3.11 -54.54
C GLY A 97 14.89 2.44 -55.52
N GLN A 98 15.98 3.12 -55.91
CA GLN A 98 16.92 2.62 -56.91
C GLN A 98 18.14 1.94 -56.30
N SER A 99 18.56 2.37 -55.11
CA SER A 99 19.73 1.83 -54.42
C SER A 99 19.50 1.80 -52.92
N ILE A 100 20.11 0.82 -52.25
CA ILE A 100 20.14 0.71 -50.79
C ILE A 100 21.55 0.35 -50.33
N ALA A 101 22.02 1.02 -49.29
CA ALA A 101 23.29 0.74 -48.61
C ALA A 101 23.09 0.75 -47.09
N LEU A 102 23.96 0.08 -46.35
CA LEU A 102 23.92 0.04 -44.88
C LEU A 102 25.12 0.78 -44.29
N ASP A 103 24.92 1.48 -43.18
CA ASP A 103 26.04 1.94 -42.35
C ASP A 103 26.52 0.86 -41.38
N ALA A 104 27.59 1.15 -40.63
CA ALA A 104 28.14 0.23 -39.63
C ALA A 104 27.17 -0.06 -38.46
N GLY A 105 26.17 0.79 -38.26
CA GLY A 105 25.08 0.57 -37.30
C GLY A 105 23.93 -0.25 -37.87
N GLY A 106 23.97 -0.65 -39.15
CA GLY A 106 22.89 -1.41 -39.79
C GLY A 106 21.72 -0.55 -40.26
N ASN A 107 21.81 0.78 -40.20
CA ASN A 107 20.78 1.68 -40.74
C ASN A 107 20.79 1.67 -42.26
N ALA A 108 19.61 1.76 -42.88
CA ALA A 108 19.47 1.72 -44.33
C ALA A 108 19.46 3.12 -44.93
N TYR A 109 20.33 3.35 -45.91
CA TYR A 109 20.35 4.52 -46.77
C TYR A 109 19.75 4.12 -48.11
N VAL A 110 18.61 4.72 -48.45
CA VAL A 110 17.94 4.54 -49.74
C VAL A 110 18.24 5.74 -50.61
N ALA A 111 18.52 5.50 -51.87
CA ALA A 111 18.58 6.53 -52.90
C ALA A 111 17.60 6.18 -54.02
N GLY A 112 16.93 7.19 -54.55
CA GLY A 112 15.83 6.98 -55.47
C GLY A 112 15.39 8.23 -56.19
N ALA A 113 14.22 8.15 -56.80
CA ALA A 113 13.58 9.27 -57.48
C ALA A 113 12.14 9.41 -56.99
N THR A 114 11.68 10.65 -56.84
CA THR A 114 10.33 10.99 -56.39
C THR A 114 9.67 11.99 -57.35
N TYR A 115 8.38 11.79 -57.57
CA TYR A 115 7.50 12.74 -58.27
C TYR A 115 6.63 13.53 -57.27
N SER A 116 6.78 13.25 -55.98
CA SER A 116 6.06 13.90 -54.90
C SER A 116 6.70 15.23 -54.52
N ASN A 117 5.84 16.21 -54.24
CA ASN A 117 6.30 17.48 -53.69
C ASN A 117 6.62 17.38 -52.20
N GLU A 118 7.27 18.41 -51.66
CA GLU A 118 7.70 18.51 -50.27
C GLU A 118 6.56 18.52 -49.22
N THR A 119 5.30 18.69 -49.65
CA THR A 119 4.16 18.62 -48.74
C THR A 119 3.68 17.20 -48.45
N THR A 120 4.12 16.23 -49.27
CA THR A 120 3.71 14.82 -49.17
C THR A 120 4.88 13.88 -49.02
N PHE A 121 6.01 14.14 -49.67
CA PHE A 121 7.21 13.33 -49.48
C PHE A 121 7.83 13.58 -48.09
N PRO A 122 8.37 12.55 -47.39
CA PRO A 122 8.88 12.68 -46.03
C PRO A 122 10.25 13.38 -45.94
N VAL A 123 10.29 14.65 -46.31
CA VAL A 123 11.46 15.52 -46.16
C VAL A 123 11.65 15.88 -44.67
N THR A 124 12.87 15.77 -44.15
CA THR A 124 13.17 16.11 -42.75
C THR A 124 13.56 17.59 -42.59
N PRO A 125 13.14 18.25 -41.48
CA PRO A 125 13.56 19.62 -41.20
C PRO A 125 15.09 19.77 -41.13
N GLY A 126 15.63 20.77 -41.82
CA GLY A 126 17.07 21.03 -41.85
C GLY A 126 17.86 20.16 -42.83
N ALA A 127 17.20 19.34 -43.67
CA ALA A 127 17.87 18.66 -44.78
C ALA A 127 18.49 19.67 -45.77
N PHE A 128 19.51 19.23 -46.51
CA PHE A 128 20.27 20.09 -47.44
C PHE A 128 19.40 20.76 -48.50
N TYR A 129 18.41 20.03 -49.01
CA TYR A 129 17.44 20.53 -49.97
C TYR A 129 16.06 19.95 -49.63
N THR A 130 15.07 20.82 -49.49
CA THR A 130 13.76 20.48 -48.92
C THR A 130 12.58 20.84 -49.82
N THR A 131 12.84 21.30 -51.04
CA THR A 131 11.81 21.78 -51.98
C THR A 131 11.86 20.95 -53.23
N PHE A 132 10.73 20.42 -53.69
CA PHE A 132 10.65 19.71 -54.94
C PHE A 132 10.70 20.71 -56.12
N ASN A 133 11.57 20.46 -57.10
CA ASN A 133 11.75 21.36 -58.24
C ASN A 133 11.88 20.62 -59.57
N GLY A 134 10.90 20.81 -60.45
CA GLY A 134 10.85 20.18 -61.77
C GLY A 134 9.78 19.09 -61.82
N THR A 135 10.01 18.06 -62.64
CA THR A 135 9.06 16.94 -62.79
C THR A 135 9.47 15.70 -62.00
N LEU A 136 10.75 15.56 -61.65
CA LEU A 136 11.29 14.39 -60.97
C LEU A 136 12.55 14.83 -60.23
N ASP A 137 12.61 14.55 -58.93
CA ASP A 137 13.79 14.81 -58.12
C ASP A 137 14.42 13.51 -57.61
N ALA A 138 15.74 13.54 -57.43
CA ALA A 138 16.42 12.49 -56.70
C ALA A 138 16.19 12.68 -55.19
N PHE A 139 15.99 11.58 -54.47
CA PHE A 139 15.96 11.60 -53.01
C PHE A 139 17.03 10.70 -52.41
N THR A 140 17.40 10.99 -51.17
CA THR A 140 18.03 10.02 -50.28
C THR A 140 17.34 10.05 -48.93
N ALA A 141 17.13 8.87 -48.34
CA ALA A 141 16.53 8.70 -47.03
C ALA A 141 17.38 7.77 -46.18
N LYS A 142 17.54 8.09 -44.89
CA LYS A 142 18.12 7.18 -43.90
C LYS A 142 16.99 6.65 -43.01
N LEU A 143 16.82 5.34 -42.98
CA LEU A 143 15.91 4.67 -42.05
C LEU A 143 16.73 4.09 -40.90
N ASP A 144 16.29 4.35 -39.67
CA ASP A 144 16.75 3.61 -38.51
C ASP A 144 16.15 2.20 -38.56
N MET A 145 17.02 1.23 -38.79
CA MET A 145 16.64 -0.17 -39.00
C MET A 145 16.88 -1.04 -37.77
N THR A 146 17.18 -0.38 -36.66
CA THR A 146 17.62 -1.02 -35.42
C THR A 146 16.58 -0.87 -34.30
N SER A 147 15.64 0.07 -34.42
CA SER A 147 14.61 0.27 -33.40
C SER A 147 13.76 -0.99 -33.13
N VAL A 148 13.42 -1.18 -31.86
CA VAL A 148 12.69 -2.32 -31.33
C VAL A 148 11.44 -1.82 -30.62
N GLU A 149 10.33 -2.53 -30.78
CA GLU A 149 9.06 -2.25 -30.13
C GLU A 149 9.05 -2.71 -28.66
N ILE A 150 8.82 -1.79 -27.73
CA ILE A 150 8.65 -2.09 -26.31
C ILE A 150 7.25 -1.66 -25.88
N THR A 151 6.56 -2.50 -25.12
CA THR A 151 5.32 -2.16 -24.45
C THR A 151 5.55 -2.12 -22.94
N VAL A 152 5.17 -1.02 -22.29
CA VAL A 152 5.06 -0.98 -20.83
C VAL A 152 3.59 -1.15 -20.44
N ASP A 153 3.33 -2.06 -19.51
CA ASP A 153 1.98 -2.40 -19.07
C ASP A 153 1.85 -2.38 -17.54
N THR A 154 0.62 -2.47 -17.03
CA THR A 154 0.32 -2.47 -15.60
C THR A 154 -0.66 -3.56 -15.23
N THR A 155 -0.47 -4.12 -14.04
CA THR A 155 -1.46 -4.99 -13.40
C THR A 155 -1.80 -4.40 -12.02
N PRO A 156 -3.03 -3.94 -11.78
CA PRO A 156 -4.17 -3.89 -12.72
C PRO A 156 -3.94 -2.90 -13.86
N ALA A 157 -4.69 -3.08 -14.95
CA ALA A 157 -4.56 -2.29 -16.18
C ALA A 157 -4.93 -0.81 -15.98
N ALA A 158 -4.52 0.03 -16.94
CA ALA A 158 -4.83 1.46 -17.01
C ALA A 158 -4.25 2.33 -15.87
N LEU A 159 -3.15 1.89 -15.24
CA LEU A 159 -2.40 2.72 -14.30
C LEU A 159 -1.36 3.59 -15.03
N GLN A 160 -0.93 4.67 -14.37
CA GLN A 160 0.01 5.65 -14.91
C GLN A 160 1.46 5.19 -14.74
N LEU A 161 2.25 5.34 -15.79
CA LEU A 161 3.69 5.13 -15.80
C LEU A 161 4.40 6.41 -16.29
N LEU A 162 5.71 6.46 -16.13
CA LEU A 162 6.57 7.44 -16.79
C LEU A 162 7.52 6.71 -17.74
N VAL A 163 7.62 7.20 -18.97
CA VAL A 163 8.62 6.78 -19.98
C VAL A 163 9.43 8.03 -20.35
N ASP A 164 10.73 8.03 -20.04
CA ASP A 164 11.64 9.19 -20.15
C ASP A 164 11.06 10.46 -19.51
N GLY A 165 10.42 10.30 -18.35
CA GLY A 165 9.79 11.39 -17.61
C GLY A 165 8.43 11.85 -18.18
N THR A 166 7.97 11.29 -19.29
CA THR A 166 6.65 11.58 -19.87
C THR A 166 5.58 10.67 -19.26
N GLY A 167 4.49 11.26 -18.76
CA GLY A 167 3.37 10.50 -18.19
C GLY A 167 2.58 9.77 -19.27
N VAL A 168 2.40 8.46 -19.09
CA VAL A 168 1.66 7.59 -20.01
C VAL A 168 0.66 6.71 -19.25
N THR A 169 -0.43 6.33 -19.91
CA THR A 169 -1.39 5.35 -19.38
C THR A 169 -1.08 3.99 -19.98
N ALA A 170 -0.92 2.97 -19.16
CA ALA A 170 -0.66 1.62 -19.64
C ALA A 170 -1.93 0.93 -20.21
N PRO A 171 -1.81 0.06 -21.24
CA PRO A 171 -0.56 -0.27 -21.94
C PRO A 171 -0.10 0.88 -22.83
N TYR A 172 1.22 1.09 -22.90
CA TYR A 172 1.84 2.10 -23.75
C TYR A 172 2.99 1.48 -24.54
N THR A 173 2.95 1.61 -25.86
CA THR A 173 3.93 1.04 -26.78
C THR A 173 4.78 2.16 -27.40
N PHE A 174 6.08 1.94 -27.46
CA PHE A 174 7.04 2.86 -28.06
C PHE A 174 8.18 2.09 -28.74
N TRP A 175 8.95 2.81 -29.55
CA TRP A 175 10.10 2.28 -30.28
C TRP A 175 11.38 2.92 -29.77
N CYS A 176 12.43 2.12 -29.59
CA CYS A 176 13.73 2.59 -29.14
C CYS A 176 14.84 1.79 -29.80
N GLY A 177 15.98 2.44 -30.09
CA GLY A 177 17.15 1.79 -30.68
C GLY A 177 17.75 0.72 -29.77
N PRO A 178 18.45 -0.28 -30.32
CA PRO A 178 19.20 -1.24 -29.53
C PRO A 178 20.27 -0.48 -28.75
N ASP A 179 20.56 -0.97 -27.54
CA ASP A 179 21.48 -0.34 -26.60
C ASP A 179 21.09 1.08 -26.15
N SER A 180 19.94 1.62 -26.57
CA SER A 180 19.43 2.91 -26.09
C SER A 180 18.74 2.70 -24.73
N PRO A 181 19.26 3.30 -23.63
CA PRO A 181 18.59 3.24 -22.35
C PRO A 181 17.31 4.08 -22.40
N VAL A 182 16.18 3.47 -22.04
CA VAL A 182 14.92 4.18 -21.83
C VAL A 182 14.59 4.11 -20.36
N ASN A 183 14.39 5.27 -19.72
CA ASN A 183 14.04 5.32 -18.32
C ASN A 183 12.55 5.02 -18.15
N ILE A 184 12.21 3.99 -17.38
CA ILE A 184 10.83 3.70 -17.01
C ILE A 184 10.64 3.86 -15.51
N ARG A 185 9.46 4.35 -15.11
CA ARG A 185 9.11 4.51 -13.70
C ARG A 185 7.64 4.21 -13.44
N ALA A 186 7.39 3.37 -12.45
CA ALA A 186 6.06 3.15 -11.91
C ALA A 186 5.68 4.31 -10.98
N THR A 187 4.67 5.09 -11.34
CA THR A 187 4.16 6.14 -10.45
C THR A 187 3.39 5.49 -9.30
N THR A 188 3.68 5.87 -8.05
CA THR A 188 3.06 5.23 -6.88
C THR A 188 3.10 6.16 -5.66
N PRO A 189 2.11 6.11 -4.75
CA PRO A 189 0.85 5.37 -4.86
C PRO A 189 -0.11 5.95 -5.92
N GLN A 190 -1.00 5.11 -6.44
CA GLN A 190 -2.07 5.51 -7.36
C GLN A 190 -3.42 5.08 -6.76
N GLY A 191 -4.06 5.99 -6.02
CA GLY A 191 -5.24 5.63 -5.23
C GLY A 191 -4.87 4.56 -4.20
N ILE A 192 -5.49 3.38 -4.29
CA ILE A 192 -5.23 2.24 -3.42
C ILE A 192 -4.10 1.32 -3.93
N TYR A 193 -3.44 1.65 -5.03
CA TYR A 193 -2.42 0.78 -5.63
C TYR A 193 -1.00 1.24 -5.29
N THR A 194 -0.19 0.33 -4.76
CA THR A 194 1.23 0.54 -4.48
C THR A 194 2.09 -0.35 -5.36
N PHE A 195 3.16 0.19 -5.94
CA PHE A 195 4.06 -0.58 -6.78
C PHE A 195 4.67 -1.76 -6.01
N ALA A 196 4.68 -2.93 -6.62
CA ALA A 196 5.24 -4.15 -6.05
C ALA A 196 6.54 -4.55 -6.75
N ASN A 197 6.48 -4.74 -8.07
CA ASN A 197 7.64 -5.13 -8.88
C ASN A 197 7.38 -4.89 -10.37
N TRP A 198 8.45 -4.94 -11.15
CA TRP A 198 8.39 -5.09 -12.60
C TRP A 198 8.63 -6.56 -12.99
N SER A 199 8.10 -6.96 -14.15
CA SER A 199 8.32 -8.30 -14.72
C SER A 199 9.78 -8.60 -15.08
N ASP A 200 10.60 -7.57 -15.28
CA ASP A 200 12.04 -7.67 -15.51
C ASP A 200 12.88 -7.62 -14.22
N ALA A 201 12.22 -7.62 -13.05
CA ALA A 201 12.83 -7.47 -11.72
C ALA A 201 13.62 -6.16 -11.52
N GLY A 202 13.38 -5.14 -12.34
CA GLY A 202 13.94 -3.81 -12.17
C GLY A 202 13.44 -3.09 -10.91
N ALA A 203 14.17 -2.06 -10.50
CA ALA A 203 13.74 -1.17 -9.42
C ALA A 203 12.48 -0.37 -9.83
N GLN A 204 11.82 0.33 -8.90
CA GLN A 204 10.65 1.16 -9.25
C GLN A 204 10.93 2.16 -10.39
N THR A 205 12.16 2.68 -10.45
CA THR A 205 12.69 3.51 -11.52
C THR A 205 14.01 2.91 -11.97
N HIS A 206 14.11 2.59 -13.24
CA HIS A 206 15.31 2.02 -13.84
C HIS A 206 15.30 2.22 -15.34
N ASP A 207 16.47 2.01 -15.95
CA ASP A 207 16.60 2.02 -17.40
C ASP A 207 16.42 0.61 -17.94
N ILE A 208 15.69 0.50 -19.04
CA ILE A 208 15.58 -0.71 -19.84
C ILE A 208 16.43 -0.55 -21.11
N VAL A 209 16.81 -1.68 -21.70
CA VAL A 209 17.56 -1.70 -22.97
C VAL A 209 16.72 -2.40 -24.03
N CYS A 210 16.55 -1.75 -25.17
CA CYS A 210 15.65 -2.19 -26.22
C CYS A 210 16.29 -3.19 -27.18
N ASN A 211 16.59 -4.40 -26.69
CA ASN A 211 17.34 -5.41 -27.45
C ASN A 211 16.47 -6.34 -28.31
N ALA A 212 15.21 -6.55 -27.90
CA ALA A 212 14.23 -7.38 -28.60
C ALA A 212 12.81 -6.96 -28.20
N PRO A 213 11.80 -7.23 -29.03
CA PRO A 213 10.43 -6.86 -28.69
C PRO A 213 10.00 -7.47 -27.35
N ALA A 214 9.46 -6.64 -26.46
CA ALA A 214 9.14 -7.07 -25.11
C ALA A 214 7.97 -6.28 -24.50
N THR A 215 7.26 -6.94 -23.60
CA THR A 215 6.31 -6.30 -22.69
C THR A 215 6.88 -6.30 -21.28
N ILE A 216 7.01 -5.12 -20.67
CA ILE A 216 7.51 -4.93 -19.31
C ILE A 216 6.33 -4.46 -18.44
N THR A 217 5.90 -5.31 -17.52
CA THR A 217 4.67 -5.10 -16.74
C THR A 217 5.01 -4.67 -15.32
N ALA A 218 4.49 -3.51 -14.88
CA ALA A 218 4.49 -3.11 -13.48
C ALA A 218 3.31 -3.75 -12.74
N THR A 219 3.61 -4.55 -11.74
CA THR A 219 2.61 -5.11 -10.83
C THR A 219 2.42 -4.16 -9.65
N PHE A 220 1.16 -3.88 -9.32
CA PHE A 220 0.77 -3.12 -8.14
C PHE A 220 -0.03 -3.99 -7.18
N THR A 221 0.19 -3.78 -5.89
CA THR A 221 -0.59 -4.38 -4.81
C THR A 221 -1.69 -3.42 -4.37
N THR A 222 -2.92 -3.93 -4.28
CA THR A 222 -4.05 -3.23 -3.68
C THR A 222 -3.80 -3.02 -2.18
N GLN A 223 -4.12 -1.84 -1.67
CA GLN A 223 -4.00 -1.46 -0.27
C GLN A 223 -5.38 -1.20 0.33
N TYR A 224 -5.54 -1.54 1.61
CA TYR A 224 -6.74 -1.24 2.39
C TYR A 224 -6.40 -0.40 3.60
N ASN A 225 -7.23 0.60 3.88
CA ASN A 225 -7.13 1.37 5.12
C ASN A 225 -8.00 0.69 6.19
N VAL A 226 -7.35 0.14 7.21
CA VAL A 226 -8.00 -0.53 8.33
C VAL A 226 -7.93 0.36 9.56
N THR A 227 -9.05 0.48 10.27
CA THR A 227 -9.14 1.31 11.49
C THR A 227 -9.47 0.47 12.71
N PHE A 228 -8.74 0.68 13.79
CA PHE A 228 -9.00 0.08 15.09
C PHE A 228 -9.66 1.08 16.02
N LEU A 229 -10.76 0.65 16.61
CA LEU A 229 -11.58 1.42 17.54
C LEU A 229 -11.66 0.70 18.88
N THR A 230 -12.05 1.44 19.92
CA THR A 230 -12.32 0.87 21.24
C THR A 230 -13.61 1.43 21.80
N SER A 231 -14.33 0.61 22.56
CA SER A 231 -15.52 0.99 23.32
C SER A 231 -15.31 0.59 24.78
N PRO A 232 -15.19 1.54 25.72
CA PRO A 232 -15.18 2.99 25.52
C PRO A 232 -13.93 3.47 24.74
N PRO A 233 -13.95 4.68 24.16
CA PRO A 233 -12.83 5.18 23.35
C PRO A 233 -11.54 5.41 24.16
N GLY A 234 -10.41 5.46 23.44
CA GLY A 234 -9.10 5.77 24.02
C GLY A 234 -8.46 4.61 24.80
N ARG A 235 -8.90 3.36 24.59
CA ARG A 235 -8.20 2.19 25.16
C ARG A 235 -7.00 1.81 24.29
N GLY A 236 -6.04 1.14 24.92
CA GLY A 236 -4.83 0.66 24.26
C GLY A 236 -5.11 -0.61 23.47
N ILE A 237 -4.49 -0.72 22.31
CA ILE A 237 -4.43 -1.92 21.47
C ILE A 237 -2.97 -2.16 21.09
N ALA A 238 -2.64 -3.28 20.48
CA ALA A 238 -1.34 -3.49 19.84
C ALA A 238 -1.53 -4.15 18.47
N LEU A 239 -0.82 -3.60 17.49
CA LEU A 239 -0.73 -4.13 16.12
C LEU A 239 0.68 -4.68 15.92
N ASP A 240 0.79 -5.95 15.58
CA ASP A 240 2.06 -6.66 15.37
C ASP A 240 3.01 -6.50 16.57
N GLY A 241 2.45 -6.60 17.78
CA GLY A 241 3.16 -6.42 19.05
C GLY A 241 3.48 -4.97 19.42
N THR A 242 3.23 -4.00 18.55
CA THR A 242 3.49 -2.58 18.82
C THR A 242 2.27 -1.92 19.46
N PRO A 243 2.38 -1.35 20.67
CA PRO A 243 1.28 -0.64 21.32
C PRO A 243 0.80 0.59 20.52
N ARG A 244 -0.51 0.77 20.42
CA ARG A 244 -1.20 1.89 19.78
C ARG A 244 -2.36 2.37 20.67
N ASN A 245 -2.75 3.64 20.50
CA ASN A 245 -3.96 4.18 21.12
C ASN A 245 -5.08 4.25 20.10
N ALA A 246 -6.26 3.75 20.41
CA ALA A 246 -7.42 3.86 19.53
C ALA A 246 -8.10 5.24 19.64
N PRO A 247 -8.61 5.83 18.54
CA PRO A 247 -8.63 5.26 17.20
C PRO A 247 -7.25 5.24 16.52
N TYR A 248 -6.94 4.17 15.80
CA TYR A 248 -5.69 4.04 15.03
C TYR A 248 -5.98 3.45 13.65
N SER A 249 -5.49 4.11 12.60
CA SER A 249 -5.64 3.63 11.22
C SER A 249 -4.29 3.35 10.59
N PHE A 250 -4.23 2.34 9.73
CA PHE A 250 -3.04 2.00 8.95
C PHE A 250 -3.43 1.42 7.60
N TRP A 251 -2.55 1.59 6.61
CA TRP A 251 -2.67 0.95 5.31
C TRP A 251 -1.95 -0.39 5.32
N CYS A 252 -2.58 -1.41 4.74
CA CYS A 252 -2.02 -2.75 4.59
C CYS A 252 -2.30 -3.30 3.20
N ALA A 253 -1.38 -4.12 2.71
CA ALA A 253 -1.50 -4.79 1.42
C ALA A 253 -2.61 -5.85 1.45
N ASP A 254 -3.31 -6.02 0.33
CA ASP A 254 -4.25 -7.11 0.13
C ASP A 254 -3.58 -8.48 0.38
N GLY A 255 -4.25 -9.33 1.15
CA GLY A 255 -3.75 -10.63 1.59
C GLY A 255 -2.71 -10.60 2.71
N SER A 256 -2.22 -9.43 3.13
CA SER A 256 -1.23 -9.36 4.22
C SER A 256 -1.85 -9.73 5.57
N GLY A 257 -1.09 -10.51 6.36
CA GLY A 257 -1.49 -10.95 7.69
C GLY A 257 -0.92 -10.03 8.77
N HIS A 258 -1.75 -9.67 9.74
CA HIS A 258 -1.38 -8.87 10.91
C HIS A 258 -1.89 -9.51 12.20
N THR A 259 -1.20 -9.26 13.31
CA THR A 259 -1.64 -9.70 14.64
C THR A 259 -2.23 -8.53 15.41
N LEU A 260 -3.49 -8.67 15.81
CA LEU A 260 -4.19 -7.73 16.67
C LEU A 260 -4.19 -8.25 18.10
N SER A 261 -3.94 -7.37 19.06
CA SER A 261 -3.98 -7.74 20.48
C SER A 261 -4.43 -6.60 21.38
N VAL A 262 -4.97 -6.94 22.54
CA VAL A 262 -5.32 -6.01 23.62
C VAL A 262 -4.80 -6.53 24.95
N ALA A 263 -4.14 -5.65 25.70
CA ALA A 263 -3.87 -5.93 27.11
C ALA A 263 -5.19 -5.89 27.88
N SER A 264 -5.39 -6.86 28.78
CA SER A 264 -6.56 -6.92 29.66
C SER A 264 -6.15 -7.50 31.02
N PRO A 265 -6.52 -6.87 32.14
CA PRO A 265 -7.23 -5.59 32.24
C PRO A 265 -6.33 -4.37 31.94
N GLN A 266 -6.94 -3.27 31.49
CA GLN A 266 -6.26 -1.98 31.34
C GLN A 266 -6.59 -1.06 32.51
N MET A 267 -5.58 -0.64 33.25
CA MET A 267 -5.73 0.18 34.45
C MET A 267 -5.88 1.66 34.11
N ALA A 268 -6.83 2.33 34.77
CA ALA A 268 -7.03 3.79 34.74
C ALA A 268 -7.33 4.28 36.17
N GLY A 269 -6.28 4.45 36.98
CA GLY A 269 -6.43 4.79 38.40
C GLY A 269 -7.14 3.67 39.17
N TYR A 270 -8.30 3.98 39.73
CA TYR A 270 -9.16 3.04 40.48
C TYR A 270 -10.28 2.42 39.63
N THR A 271 -10.21 2.62 38.31
CA THR A 271 -11.06 1.96 37.32
C THR A 271 -10.18 1.03 36.48
N ARG A 272 -10.72 -0.12 36.06
CA ARG A 272 -10.05 -0.97 35.07
C ARG A 272 -11.03 -1.37 33.96
N TYR A 273 -10.48 -1.64 32.79
CA TYR A 273 -11.21 -2.07 31.61
C TYR A 273 -10.81 -3.50 31.27
N VAL A 274 -11.77 -4.43 31.36
CA VAL A 274 -11.58 -5.84 31.05
C VAL A 274 -12.08 -6.05 29.63
N PHE A 275 -11.24 -6.63 28.77
CA PHE A 275 -11.64 -6.94 27.40
C PHE A 275 -12.81 -7.93 27.39
N ASP A 276 -13.82 -7.63 26.57
CA ASP A 276 -14.99 -8.47 26.37
C ASP A 276 -14.93 -9.18 25.01
N SER A 277 -14.81 -8.40 23.92
CA SER A 277 -14.88 -8.94 22.56
C SER A 277 -14.30 -7.99 21.52
N TRP A 278 -13.92 -8.56 20.38
CA TRP A 278 -13.73 -7.82 19.14
C TRP A 278 -14.98 -7.88 18.27
N SER A 279 -15.18 -6.87 17.42
CA SER A 279 -16.29 -6.83 16.45
C SER A 279 -16.26 -7.95 15.40
N ASP A 280 -15.09 -8.56 15.18
CA ASP A 280 -14.91 -9.72 14.29
C ASP A 280 -15.02 -11.07 15.03
N GLY A 281 -15.31 -11.06 16.33
CA GLY A 281 -15.40 -12.26 17.17
C GLY A 281 -14.06 -12.90 17.54
N GLY A 282 -12.94 -12.25 17.21
CA GLY A 282 -11.61 -12.72 17.57
C GLY A 282 -11.33 -12.73 19.08
N ALA A 283 -10.35 -13.54 19.49
CA ALA A 283 -9.85 -13.57 20.86
C ALA A 283 -9.12 -12.25 21.22
N ALA A 284 -8.73 -12.06 22.49
CA ALA A 284 -7.96 -10.88 22.89
C ALA A 284 -6.63 -10.71 22.12
N THR A 285 -6.10 -11.79 21.55
CA THR A 285 -4.99 -11.79 20.59
C THR A 285 -5.31 -12.76 19.47
N HIS A 286 -5.29 -12.28 18.23
CA HIS A 286 -5.58 -13.09 17.04
C HIS A 286 -5.00 -12.47 15.77
N GLY A 287 -4.96 -13.26 14.70
CA GLY A 287 -4.55 -12.79 13.37
C GLY A 287 -5.73 -12.24 12.58
N ILE A 288 -5.47 -11.21 11.78
CA ILE A 288 -6.37 -10.68 10.75
C ILE A 288 -5.67 -10.71 9.39
N THR A 289 -6.44 -10.88 8.32
CA THR A 289 -5.96 -10.72 6.94
C THR A 289 -6.57 -9.47 6.35
N CYS A 290 -5.75 -8.58 5.82
CA CYS A 290 -6.23 -7.40 5.12
C CYS A 290 -6.83 -7.79 3.77
N SER A 291 -8.15 -7.71 3.65
CA SER A 291 -8.89 -8.03 2.41
C SER A 291 -9.93 -6.98 2.02
N SER A 292 -10.18 -6.01 2.89
CA SER A 292 -11.07 -4.88 2.63
C SER A 292 -10.77 -3.73 3.59
N ALA A 293 -11.17 -2.51 3.22
CA ALA A 293 -11.18 -1.39 4.16
C ALA A 293 -12.29 -1.60 5.18
N GLY A 294 -12.02 -1.29 6.45
CA GLY A 294 -13.00 -1.56 7.50
C GLY A 294 -12.49 -1.26 8.90
N ASN A 295 -13.33 -1.55 9.88
CA ASN A 295 -13.08 -1.25 11.28
C ASN A 295 -13.06 -2.54 12.12
N TYR A 296 -12.11 -2.64 13.04
CA TYR A 296 -12.16 -3.60 14.15
C TYR A 296 -12.32 -2.85 15.47
N THR A 297 -13.33 -3.21 16.25
CA THR A 297 -13.65 -2.53 17.51
C THR A 297 -13.46 -3.48 18.69
N ALA A 298 -12.58 -3.14 19.63
CA ALA A 298 -12.47 -3.86 20.90
C ALA A 298 -13.42 -3.25 21.93
N THR A 299 -14.28 -4.09 22.50
CA THR A 299 -15.22 -3.73 23.56
C THR A 299 -14.65 -4.15 24.90
N PHE A 300 -14.80 -3.29 25.90
CA PHE A 300 -14.34 -3.53 27.26
C PHE A 300 -15.46 -3.27 28.27
N SER A 301 -15.57 -4.18 29.24
CA SER A 301 -16.34 -3.97 30.45
C SER A 301 -15.55 -3.13 31.43
N MET A 302 -16.23 -2.17 32.04
CA MET A 302 -15.63 -1.30 33.05
C MET A 302 -15.86 -1.89 34.45
N GLU A 303 -14.83 -1.88 35.28
CA GLU A 303 -14.92 -2.26 36.69
C GLU A 303 -14.31 -1.19 37.60
N TYR A 304 -14.94 -0.99 38.76
CA TYR A 304 -14.49 -0.06 39.79
C TYR A 304 -13.86 -0.79 40.96
N LEU A 305 -12.80 -0.22 41.53
CA LEU A 305 -12.23 -0.70 42.78
C LEU A 305 -13.10 -0.23 43.95
N ILE A 306 -13.65 -1.19 44.69
CA ILE A 306 -14.40 -0.95 45.92
C ILE A 306 -13.55 -1.43 47.10
N LEU A 307 -13.36 -0.56 48.08
CA LEU A 307 -12.71 -0.88 49.34
C LEU A 307 -13.77 -0.99 50.44
N ILE A 308 -13.79 -2.10 51.16
CA ILE A 308 -14.51 -2.21 52.43
C ILE A 308 -13.51 -2.04 53.56
N ASP A 309 -13.77 -1.10 54.45
CA ASP A 309 -12.96 -0.87 55.65
C ASP A 309 -13.86 -0.89 56.91
N THR A 310 -13.26 -1.03 58.09
CA THR A 310 -14.01 -1.00 59.35
C THR A 310 -13.35 -0.10 60.38
N THR A 311 -14.16 0.45 61.28
CA THR A 311 -13.69 1.15 62.49
C THR A 311 -14.39 0.55 63.71
N PRO A 312 -13.66 -0.12 64.63
CA PRO A 312 -12.22 -0.41 64.58
C PRO A 312 -11.76 -1.27 63.39
N ALA A 313 -10.50 -1.16 62.99
CA ALA A 313 -9.93 -1.91 61.88
C ALA A 313 -9.84 -3.42 62.18
N GLY A 314 -9.94 -4.27 61.15
CA GLY A 314 -9.79 -5.72 61.30
C GLY A 314 -11.08 -6.49 61.62
N LEU A 315 -12.24 -5.84 61.53
CA LEU A 315 -13.53 -6.51 61.73
C LEU A 315 -13.99 -7.23 60.45
N GLN A 316 -14.92 -8.16 60.59
CA GLN A 316 -15.39 -9.01 59.51
C GLN A 316 -16.64 -8.41 58.86
N PHE A 317 -16.82 -8.72 57.59
CA PHE A 317 -18.02 -8.39 56.83
C PHE A 317 -18.31 -9.55 55.87
N THR A 318 -19.55 -9.61 55.38
CA THR A 318 -19.93 -10.54 54.33
C THR A 318 -19.97 -9.81 52.99
N LEU A 319 -19.48 -10.46 51.94
CA LEU A 319 -19.58 -10.03 50.55
C LEU A 319 -20.08 -11.21 49.73
N SER A 320 -21.27 -11.05 49.14
CA SER A 320 -21.95 -12.09 48.36
C SER A 320 -21.99 -13.45 49.08
N GLY A 321 -22.25 -13.45 50.38
CA GLY A 321 -22.39 -14.65 51.22
C GLY A 321 -21.09 -15.21 51.79
N SER A 322 -19.92 -14.73 51.38
CA SER A 322 -18.62 -15.13 51.94
C SER A 322 -18.14 -14.12 52.98
N THR A 323 -17.47 -14.59 54.04
CA THR A 323 -16.95 -13.71 55.11
C THR A 323 -15.50 -13.31 54.84
N TYR A 324 -15.23 -12.02 54.93
CA TYR A 324 -13.90 -11.42 54.73
C TYR A 324 -13.54 -10.55 55.93
N THR A 325 -12.25 -10.22 56.07
CA THR A 325 -11.75 -9.30 57.11
C THR A 325 -11.31 -7.99 56.46
N ALA A 326 -11.74 -6.87 57.01
CA ALA A 326 -11.39 -5.54 56.53
C ALA A 326 -9.98 -5.09 56.98
N PRO A 327 -9.26 -4.26 56.20
CA PRO A 327 -9.64 -3.71 54.90
C PRO A 327 -9.58 -4.77 53.78
N TYR A 328 -10.56 -4.75 52.88
CA TYR A 328 -10.63 -5.67 51.74
C TYR A 328 -11.06 -4.91 50.48
N ASP A 329 -10.26 -4.99 49.43
CA ASP A 329 -10.57 -4.40 48.13
C ASP A 329 -10.97 -5.46 47.11
N PHE A 330 -11.93 -5.12 46.24
CA PHE A 330 -12.34 -5.96 45.12
C PHE A 330 -12.77 -5.13 43.92
N TRP A 331 -12.67 -5.73 42.74
CA TRP A 331 -13.16 -5.15 41.51
C TRP A 331 -14.62 -5.51 41.28
N CYS A 332 -15.41 -4.51 40.92
CA CYS A 332 -16.83 -4.65 40.71
C CYS A 332 -17.22 -4.07 39.36
N ALA A 333 -17.84 -4.88 38.50
CA ALA A 333 -18.38 -4.42 37.21
C ALA A 333 -19.31 -3.22 37.40
N ALA A 334 -19.12 -2.21 36.54
CA ALA A 334 -19.88 -0.97 36.58
C ALA A 334 -21.37 -1.25 36.47
N ASN A 335 -22.15 -0.61 37.33
CA ASN A 335 -23.61 -0.77 37.47
C ASN A 335 -24.07 -2.18 37.90
N SER A 336 -23.14 -3.10 38.19
CA SER A 336 -23.49 -4.37 38.84
C SER A 336 -23.71 -4.16 40.34
N THR A 337 -24.37 -5.12 40.96
CA THR A 337 -24.68 -5.09 42.38
C THR A 337 -23.88 -6.12 43.17
N ARG A 338 -23.68 -5.87 44.46
CA ARG A 338 -23.11 -6.83 45.42
C ARG A 338 -23.90 -6.79 46.72
N GLN A 339 -24.12 -7.95 47.33
CA GLN A 339 -24.64 -8.00 48.70
C GLN A 339 -23.48 -7.80 49.67
N ILE A 340 -23.62 -6.85 50.58
CA ILE A 340 -22.73 -6.73 51.73
C ILE A 340 -23.51 -6.88 53.03
N GLY A 341 -22.80 -7.19 54.10
CA GLY A 341 -23.37 -7.13 55.43
C GLY A 341 -22.38 -7.46 56.52
N VAL A 342 -22.89 -7.62 57.73
CA VAL A 342 -22.10 -8.03 58.90
C VAL A 342 -22.46 -9.46 59.28
N PRO A 343 -21.48 -10.36 59.48
CA PRO A 343 -21.76 -11.74 59.89
C PRO A 343 -22.47 -11.75 61.26
N PRO A 344 -23.40 -12.70 61.52
CA PRO A 344 -24.16 -12.75 62.77
C PRO A 344 -23.28 -12.74 64.03
N SER A 345 -22.10 -13.36 63.96
CA SER A 345 -21.12 -13.41 65.06
C SER A 345 -20.59 -12.03 65.49
N GLN A 346 -20.72 -11.00 64.66
CA GLN A 346 -20.25 -9.63 64.92
C GLN A 346 -21.39 -8.60 65.02
N ARG A 347 -22.64 -9.03 64.90
CA ARG A 347 -23.78 -8.11 64.97
C ARG A 347 -23.92 -7.49 66.37
N ASP A 348 -23.84 -8.33 67.39
CA ASP A 348 -24.07 -7.99 68.81
C ASP A 348 -22.89 -8.42 69.70
N SER A 349 -21.68 -8.47 69.13
CA SER A 349 -20.51 -9.00 69.84
C SER A 349 -19.95 -8.01 70.87
N ALA A 350 -19.45 -8.52 72.00
CA ALA A 350 -18.76 -7.70 73.00
C ALA A 350 -17.48 -7.01 72.46
N ALA A 351 -16.97 -7.46 71.30
CA ALA A 351 -15.83 -6.91 70.60
C ALA A 351 -16.18 -5.72 69.67
N GLY A 352 -17.48 -5.39 69.54
CA GLY A 352 -17.97 -4.30 68.71
C GLY A 352 -19.35 -4.62 68.14
N ALA A 353 -20.39 -3.87 68.52
CA ALA A 353 -21.71 -3.97 67.91
C ALA A 353 -21.78 -3.10 66.65
N PHE A 354 -22.37 -3.61 65.56
CA PHE A 354 -22.47 -2.84 64.32
C PHE A 354 -23.38 -1.63 64.50
N LYS A 355 -22.91 -0.46 64.06
CA LYS A 355 -23.64 0.81 64.13
C LYS A 355 -24.23 1.19 62.79
N SER A 356 -23.38 1.34 61.77
CA SER A 356 -23.78 1.87 60.47
C SER A 356 -22.74 1.63 59.39
N TRP A 357 -23.19 1.59 58.15
CA TRP A 357 -22.35 1.73 56.97
C TRP A 357 -22.25 3.19 56.55
N SER A 358 -21.12 3.62 56.00
CA SER A 358 -20.94 4.99 55.49
C SER A 358 -21.84 5.34 54.29
N ASP A 359 -22.38 4.34 53.61
CA ASP A 359 -23.36 4.51 52.53
C ASP A 359 -24.81 4.58 53.04
N GLY A 360 -25.03 4.50 54.36
CA GLY A 360 -26.35 4.56 54.98
C GLY A 360 -27.19 3.27 54.82
N GLY A 361 -26.60 2.19 54.31
CA GLY A 361 -27.29 0.90 54.14
C GLY A 361 -27.61 0.19 55.46
N ALA A 362 -28.54 -0.75 55.40
CA ALA A 362 -28.89 -1.62 56.52
C ALA A 362 -27.75 -2.59 56.89
N VAL A 363 -27.88 -3.35 57.99
CA VAL A 363 -26.85 -4.32 58.43
C VAL A 363 -26.46 -5.31 57.32
N SER A 364 -27.41 -5.66 56.46
CA SER A 364 -27.15 -6.32 55.18
C SER A 364 -27.97 -5.65 54.09
N HIS A 365 -27.32 -5.28 53.00
CA HIS A 365 -27.94 -4.56 51.90
C HIS A 365 -27.19 -4.77 50.58
N THR A 366 -27.81 -4.30 49.51
CA THR A 366 -27.22 -4.31 48.17
C THR A 366 -26.52 -2.99 47.91
N ILE A 367 -25.28 -3.06 47.45
CA ILE A 367 -24.56 -1.91 46.89
C ILE A 367 -24.57 -1.98 45.37
N THR A 368 -24.60 -0.82 44.73
CA THR A 368 -24.45 -0.69 43.27
C THR A 368 -23.11 -0.03 42.97
N CYS A 369 -22.30 -0.66 42.14
CA CYS A 369 -20.96 -0.20 41.81
C CYS A 369 -21.02 0.88 40.72
N THR A 370 -21.27 2.14 41.11
CA THR A 370 -21.41 3.28 40.17
C THR A 370 -20.14 4.10 40.01
N ALA A 371 -19.21 4.04 40.98
CA ALA A 371 -17.90 4.68 40.95
C ALA A 371 -16.92 3.94 41.88
N PRO A 372 -15.60 4.17 41.77
CA PRO A 372 -14.64 3.72 42.77
C PRO A 372 -14.96 4.36 44.13
N GLY A 373 -14.83 3.61 45.21
CA GLY A 373 -15.27 4.09 46.51
C GLY A 373 -14.81 3.25 47.68
N THR A 374 -14.98 3.81 48.88
CA THR A 374 -14.77 3.10 50.14
C THR A 374 -16.09 3.06 50.91
N ILE A 375 -16.45 1.88 51.40
CA ILE A 375 -17.58 1.68 52.30
C ILE A 375 -17.02 1.33 53.68
N LEU A 376 -17.28 2.17 54.66
CA LEU A 376 -16.80 2.04 56.02
C LEU A 376 -17.89 1.46 56.94
N GLY A 377 -17.61 0.31 57.55
CA GLY A 377 -18.44 -0.26 58.62
C GLY A 377 -18.00 0.29 59.98
N SER A 378 -18.90 0.99 60.67
CA SER A 378 -18.64 1.53 62.02
C SER A 378 -19.22 0.62 63.09
N PHE A 379 -18.43 0.34 64.13
CA PHE A 379 -18.80 -0.52 65.25
C PHE A 379 -18.53 0.20 66.58
N GLU A 380 -19.42 0.01 67.56
CA GLU A 380 -19.26 0.57 68.91
C GLU A 380 -18.76 -0.50 69.89
N ASN A 381 -17.75 -0.17 70.69
CA ASN A 381 -17.35 -1.02 71.81
C ASN A 381 -18.43 -1.02 72.89
N SER A 382 -18.89 -2.19 73.32
CA SER A 382 -19.84 -2.35 74.42
C SER A 382 -19.24 -2.09 75.81
N ALA A 383 -18.15 -1.34 75.92
CA ALA A 383 -17.46 -1.07 77.18
C ALA A 383 -17.56 0.41 77.58
N SER A 384 -18.76 0.86 78.00
CA SER A 384 -18.94 1.82 79.11
C SER A 384 -20.42 2.06 79.43
N THR A 385 -21.07 1.13 80.13
CA THR A 385 -22.22 1.46 80.99
C THR A 385 -21.72 1.66 82.42
N THR A 386 -21.30 2.89 82.74
CA THR A 386 -21.37 3.38 84.12
C THR A 386 -21.97 4.77 84.06
N GLY A 387 -23.21 4.88 84.55
CA GLY A 387 -23.96 6.11 84.52
C GLY A 387 -23.35 7.19 85.40
N THR A 388 -23.40 8.43 84.91
CA THR A 388 -23.60 9.62 85.72
C THR A 388 -24.46 10.60 84.95
N SER A 389 -25.44 11.12 85.67
CA SER A 389 -26.40 12.17 85.34
C SER A 389 -25.83 13.39 84.60
N GLY A 390 -26.59 13.85 83.59
CA GLY A 390 -26.84 15.26 83.31
C GLY A 390 -25.71 16.09 82.70
N VAL A 391 -25.77 16.32 81.39
CA VAL A 391 -25.20 17.54 80.76
C VAL A 391 -26.18 18.02 79.69
N PRO A 392 -26.59 19.31 79.68
CA PRO A 392 -27.70 19.78 78.85
C PRO A 392 -27.30 20.00 77.38
N LEU A 393 -28.34 19.96 76.54
CA LEU A 393 -28.36 20.18 75.09
C LEU A 393 -27.83 21.58 74.70
N TRP A 394 -26.52 21.72 74.52
CA TRP A 394 -25.91 22.81 73.71
C TRP A 394 -24.51 22.49 73.16
N ALA A 395 -23.94 21.31 73.41
CA ALA A 395 -22.62 20.90 72.89
C ALA A 395 -22.69 20.17 71.53
N TRP A 396 -23.51 20.68 70.60
CA TRP A 396 -23.52 20.25 69.19
C TRP A 396 -23.06 21.40 68.31
N THR A 397 -21.76 21.69 68.30
CA THR A 397 -21.10 22.34 67.17
C THR A 397 -19.62 21.95 67.15
N ILE A 398 -19.09 21.75 65.95
CA ILE A 398 -17.70 21.42 65.58
C ILE A 398 -17.39 19.91 65.52
N LEU A 399 -17.74 19.28 64.39
CA LEU A 399 -16.84 18.34 63.69
C LEU A 399 -17.28 18.11 62.22
N PHE A 400 -17.18 19.14 61.38
CA PHE A 400 -17.12 18.98 59.92
C PHE A 400 -15.76 19.50 59.45
N ALA A 401 -14.71 18.72 59.68
CA ALA A 401 -13.37 18.92 59.08
C ALA A 401 -12.46 17.69 59.20
N ALA A 402 -13.00 16.45 59.13
CA ALA A 402 -12.19 15.23 59.19
C ALA A 402 -12.18 14.40 57.89
N ASP A 403 -13.11 14.66 56.96
CA ASP A 403 -13.29 13.80 55.78
C ASP A 403 -12.23 13.97 54.68
N ALA A 404 -11.46 15.07 54.70
CA ALA A 404 -10.36 15.27 53.74
C ALA A 404 -9.02 14.66 54.20
N LEU A 405 -8.83 14.41 55.51
CA LEU A 405 -7.53 13.99 56.06
C LEU A 405 -7.33 12.46 56.07
N ILE A 406 -8.42 11.69 56.20
CA ILE A 406 -8.38 10.22 56.17
C ILE A 406 -8.00 9.69 54.78
N ILE A 407 -8.43 10.40 53.72
CA ILE A 407 -8.07 10.11 52.33
C ILE A 407 -6.53 10.18 52.14
N VAL A 408 -5.85 11.16 52.76
CA VAL A 408 -4.40 11.34 52.58
C VAL A 408 -3.57 10.35 53.40
N VAL A 409 -4.00 9.99 54.61
CA VAL A 409 -3.21 9.14 55.52
C VAL A 409 -3.20 7.66 55.11
N VAL A 410 -4.31 7.14 54.56
CA VAL A 410 -4.36 5.77 54.02
C VAL A 410 -3.63 5.68 52.67
N LEU A 411 -3.67 6.73 51.84
CA LEU A 411 -2.94 6.81 50.56
C LEU A 411 -1.41 6.96 50.74
N LEU A 412 -0.95 7.70 51.76
CA LEU A 412 0.50 7.84 52.06
C LEU A 412 1.14 6.55 52.60
N ARG A 413 0.37 5.69 53.30
CA ARG A 413 0.88 4.40 53.81
C ARG A 413 1.21 3.39 52.71
N ARG A 414 0.61 3.49 51.51
CA ARG A 414 0.95 2.63 50.36
C ARG A 414 2.10 3.17 49.49
N ARG A 415 2.34 4.49 49.41
CA ARG A 415 3.51 5.04 48.68
C ARG A 415 4.84 4.57 49.31
N ARG A 416 4.93 4.58 50.64
CA ARG A 416 6.12 4.08 51.38
C ARG A 416 6.36 2.56 51.31
N ARG A 417 5.38 1.75 50.88
CA ARG A 417 5.57 0.29 50.71
C ARG A 417 5.94 -0.11 49.27
N ARG A 418 5.88 0.78 48.28
CA ARG A 418 6.29 0.51 46.89
C ARG A 418 7.69 1.03 46.52
N ASP A 419 8.24 2.01 47.24
CA ASP A 419 9.58 2.57 46.97
C ASP A 419 10.73 1.77 47.62
N GLY A 420 10.45 0.59 48.19
CA GLY A 420 11.42 -0.31 48.80
C GLY A 420 11.85 -1.43 47.85
N ALA A 421 12.39 -1.10 46.68
CA ALA A 421 13.15 -2.04 45.85
C ALA A 421 14.62 -1.60 45.86
N PRO A 422 15.60 -2.50 46.11
CA PRO A 422 17.01 -2.11 46.16
C PRO A 422 17.50 -1.74 44.75
N PRO A 423 18.43 -0.78 44.61
CA PRO A 423 18.97 -0.41 43.32
C PRO A 423 19.80 -1.58 42.75
N SER A 424 19.42 -2.06 41.56
CA SER A 424 20.26 -2.93 40.75
C SER A 424 21.48 -2.13 40.27
N GLY A 425 22.66 -2.52 40.76
CA GLY A 425 23.92 -1.92 40.36
C GLY A 425 24.29 -2.26 38.93
N HIS A 426 24.67 -1.25 38.17
CA HIS A 426 25.61 -1.36 37.05
C HIS A 426 26.30 -0.02 36.85
N ASN A 427 27.63 -0.01 37.00
CA ASN A 427 28.56 0.37 35.92
C ASN A 427 30.00 0.37 36.45
N GLY A 428 30.88 -0.31 35.70
CA GLY A 428 32.32 -0.33 35.95
C GLY A 428 33.07 -1.19 34.93
N GLU A 429 32.97 -0.85 33.64
CA GLU A 429 33.97 -1.24 32.65
C GLU A 429 34.74 0.02 32.21
N ALA A 430 36.06 -0.08 32.30
CA ALA A 430 37.04 0.92 31.88
C ALA A 430 37.38 0.75 30.38
N PRO A 431 37.85 1.81 29.69
CA PRO A 431 38.21 1.73 28.28
C PRO A 431 39.67 1.26 28.11
N PRO A 432 40.03 0.50 27.07
CA PRO A 432 41.42 0.28 26.73
C PRO A 432 41.94 1.35 25.75
N SER A 433 43.21 1.66 25.98
CA SER A 433 44.19 2.29 25.08
C SER A 433 44.43 1.52 23.80
#